data_AF-A0A356UHZ8-F1
#
_entry.id   AF-A0A356UHZ8-F1
#
_cell.length_a   1.000
_cell.length_b   1.000
_cell.length_c   1.000
_cell.angle_alpha   90.00
_cell.angle_beta   90.00
_cell.angle_gamma   90.00
#
_symmetry.space_group_name_H-M   'P 1'
#
loop_
_entity.id
_entity.type
_entity.pdbx_description
1 polymer ?
#
loop_
_entity_poly.entity_id
_entity_poly.type
_entity_poly.pdbx_seq_one_letter_code
_entity_poly.pdbx_strand_id
1 'polypeptide(L)'
;MIIGVLLVLLIGWVVFVLIKVYRLVHQINKNQYFLKIVVILRNQENSLEGFLRPLLYWRNKLWPFLEIMIIDDGSTDQTPKILSLLRREVDFPVVNFSSVNTTPKDSQALYKILFFTSCNV
;
A
#
# COMPACT_ATOMS: atom_id res chain seq x y z
N MET A 1 -52.74 -10.31 13.02
CA MET A 1 -52.13 -9.03 13.46
C MET A 1 -50.74 -9.23 14.05
N ILE A 2 -50.53 -10.15 15.00
CA ILE A 2 -49.22 -10.40 15.65
C ILE A 2 -48.11 -10.79 14.65
N ILE A 3 -48.40 -11.67 13.69
CA ILE A 3 -47.43 -12.11 12.66
C ILE A 3 -46.96 -10.94 11.79
N GLY A 4 -47.87 -10.02 11.45
CA GLY A 4 -47.53 -8.83 10.67
C GLY A 4 -46.58 -7.90 11.42
N VAL A 5 -46.82 -7.69 12.73
CA VAL A 5 -45.92 -6.89 13.59
C VAL A 5 -44.54 -7.54 13.71
N LEU A 6 -44.49 -8.86 13.85
CA LEU A 6 -43.23 -9.61 13.95
C LEU A 6 -42.38 -9.47 12.67
N LEU A 7 -43.02 -9.55 11.49
CA LEU A 7 -42.35 -9.39 10.19
C LEU A 7 -41.77 -7.99 10.01
N VAL A 8 -42.51 -6.94 10.40
CA VAL A 8 -42.03 -5.56 10.32
C VAL A 8 -40.81 -5.34 11.21
N LEU A 9 -40.81 -5.88 12.43
CA LEU A 9 -39.67 -5.81 13.33
C LEU A 9 -38.44 -6.55 12.79
N LEU A 10 -38.64 -7.72 12.18
CA LEU A 10 -37.55 -8.51 11.60
C LEU A 10 -36.92 -7.79 10.40
N ILE A 11 -37.73 -7.20 9.52
CA ILE A 11 -37.25 -6.39 8.40
C ILE A 11 -36.47 -5.17 8.91
N GLY A 12 -37.01 -4.46 9.90
CA GLY A 12 -36.33 -3.32 10.51
C GLY A 12 -34.97 -3.69 11.10
N TRP A 13 -34.90 -4.85 11.77
CA TRP A 13 -33.65 -5.38 12.30
C TRP A 13 -32.63 -5.70 11.21
N VAL A 14 -33.04 -6.39 10.14
CA VAL A 14 -32.16 -6.72 9.00
C VAL A 14 -31.62 -5.46 8.35
N VAL A 15 -32.48 -4.47 8.09
CA VAL A 15 -32.06 -3.19 7.50
C VAL A 15 -31.08 -2.46 8.43
N PHE A 16 -31.32 -2.44 9.74
CA PHE A 16 -30.42 -1.83 10.72
C PHE A 16 -29.03 -2.49 10.71
N VAL A 17 -28.98 -3.83 10.70
CA VAL A 17 -27.73 -4.59 10.61
C VAL A 17 -27.00 -4.29 9.30
N LEU A 18 -27.71 -4.28 8.16
CA LEU A 18 -27.12 -3.96 6.85
C LEU A 18 -26.51 -2.56 6.83
N ILE A 19 -27.18 -1.55 7.40
CA ILE A 19 -26.65 -0.18 7.49
C ILE A 19 -25.38 -0.14 8.36
N LYS A 20 -25.37 -0.85 9.49
CA LYS A 20 -24.20 -0.91 10.38
C LYS A 20 -23.01 -1.59 9.70
N VAL A 21 -23.23 -2.71 9.04
CA VAL A 21 -22.20 -3.42 8.27
C VAL A 21 -21.69 -2.53 7.14
N TYR A 22 -22.57 -1.90 6.37
CA TYR A 22 -22.18 -1.00 5.30
C TYR A 22 -21.33 0.17 5.80
N ARG A 23 -21.74 0.82 6.91
CA ARG A 23 -20.96 1.91 7.51
C ARG A 23 -19.60 1.43 7.99
N LEU A 24 -19.51 0.25 8.59
CA LEU A 24 -18.26 -0.31 9.09
C LEU A 24 -17.31 -0.64 7.93
N VAL A 25 -17.80 -1.30 6.89
CA VAL A 25 -17.05 -1.61 5.66
C VAL A 25 -16.61 -0.32 4.98
N HIS A 26 -17.50 0.69 4.88
CA HIS A 26 -17.17 1.97 4.27
C HIS A 26 -16.14 2.78 5.07
N GLN A 27 -16.18 2.73 6.41
CA GLN A 27 -15.16 3.34 7.26
C GLN A 27 -13.80 2.67 7.11
N ILE A 28 -13.76 1.33 7.06
CA ILE A 28 -12.52 0.58 6.81
C ILE A 28 -11.95 0.95 5.43
N ASN A 29 -12.81 1.13 4.42
CA ASN A 29 -12.37 1.51 3.08
C ASN A 29 -11.91 2.98 2.97
N LYS A 30 -12.33 3.85 3.88
CA LYS A 30 -11.92 5.27 3.92
C LYS A 30 -10.58 5.49 4.61
N ASN A 31 -10.17 4.62 5.54
CA ASN A 31 -8.84 4.70 6.17
C ASN A 31 -7.80 4.04 5.26
N GLN A 32 -7.51 4.75 4.17
CA GLN A 32 -6.57 4.32 3.15
C GLN A 32 -5.15 4.35 3.73
N TYR A 33 -4.59 3.16 3.89
CA TYR A 33 -3.22 2.86 4.28
C TYR A 33 -2.80 3.34 5.68
N PHE A 34 -3.13 2.55 6.71
CA PHE A 34 -2.66 2.80 8.08
C PHE A 34 -1.13 2.68 8.24
N LEU A 35 -0.45 2.03 7.30
CA LEU A 35 0.98 1.76 7.40
C LEU A 35 1.62 1.92 6.02
N LYS A 36 2.64 2.79 5.92
CA LYS A 36 3.47 2.96 4.74
C LYS A 36 4.87 2.45 5.04
N ILE A 37 5.37 1.53 4.22
CA ILE A 37 6.75 1.03 4.29
C ILE A 37 7.51 1.59 3.10
N VAL A 38 8.63 2.26 3.38
CA VAL A 38 9.56 2.75 2.37
C VAL A 38 10.75 1.81 2.31
N VAL A 39 10.98 1.18 1.16
CA VAL A 39 12.12 0.29 0.91
C VAL A 39 13.09 0.99 -0.02
N ILE A 40 14.28 1.32 0.48
CA ILE A 40 15.35 1.95 -0.31
C ILE A 40 16.30 0.85 -0.78
N LEU A 41 16.58 0.83 -2.08
CA LEU A 41 17.39 -0.19 -2.73
C LEU A 41 18.53 0.45 -3.50
N ARG A 42 19.67 -0.25 -3.52
CA ARG A 42 20.80 0.09 -4.37
C ARG A 42 21.59 -1.17 -4.73
N ASN A 43 21.70 -1.43 -6.03
CA ASN A 43 22.44 -2.55 -6.61
C ASN A 43 22.08 -3.93 -5.99
N GLN A 44 20.79 -4.28 -5.96
CA GLN A 44 20.29 -5.50 -5.29
C GLN A 44 19.71 -6.54 -6.26
N GLU A 45 20.21 -6.63 -7.50
CA GLU A 45 19.68 -7.51 -8.56
C GLU A 45 19.34 -8.93 -8.08
N ASN A 46 20.26 -9.59 -7.37
CA ASN A 46 20.11 -11.00 -6.96
C ASN A 46 19.16 -11.22 -5.77
N SER A 47 18.99 -10.24 -4.89
CA SER A 47 18.20 -10.38 -3.66
C SER A 47 16.83 -9.70 -3.75
N LEU A 48 16.67 -8.78 -4.71
CA LEU A 48 15.47 -8.00 -4.93
C LEU A 48 14.25 -8.89 -5.14
N GLU A 49 14.31 -9.81 -6.10
CA GLU A 49 13.16 -10.64 -6.46
C GLU A 49 12.74 -11.54 -5.30
N GLY A 50 13.72 -12.20 -4.67
CA GLY A 50 13.50 -13.09 -3.53
C GLY A 50 12.91 -12.38 -2.30
N PHE A 51 13.19 -11.09 -2.14
CA PHE A 51 12.62 -10.28 -1.05
C PHE A 51 11.26 -9.67 -1.40
N LEU A 52 11.14 -9.03 -2.56
CA LEU A 52 9.93 -8.30 -2.94
C LEU A 52 8.77 -9.23 -3.27
N ARG A 53 9.03 -10.37 -3.90
CA ARG A 53 7.98 -11.30 -4.32
C ARG A 53 7.16 -11.84 -3.15
N PRO A 54 7.76 -12.40 -2.07
CA PRO A 54 7.00 -12.78 -0.89
C PRO A 54 6.42 -11.56 -0.17
N LEU A 55 7.15 -10.45 -0.07
CA LEU A 55 6.65 -9.24 0.61
C LEU A 55 5.34 -8.73 -0.03
N LEU A 56 5.30 -8.62 -1.36
CA LEU A 56 4.12 -8.20 -2.12
C LEU A 56 3.00 -9.24 -2.06
N TYR A 57 3.34 -10.53 -2.11
CA TYR A 57 2.36 -11.61 -1.92
C TYR A 57 1.67 -11.52 -0.56
N TRP A 58 2.44 -11.36 0.53
CA TRP A 58 1.92 -11.22 1.88
C TRP A 58 1.16 -9.92 2.07
N ARG A 59 1.62 -8.81 1.48
CA ARG A 59 0.89 -7.54 1.48
C ARG A 59 -0.50 -7.71 0.88
N ASN A 60 -0.63 -8.30 -0.30
CA ASN A 60 -1.94 -8.48 -0.94
C ASN A 60 -2.85 -9.45 -0.17
N LYS A 61 -2.28 -10.42 0.55
CA LYS A 61 -3.04 -11.46 1.26
C LYS A 61 -3.46 -11.08 2.68
N LEU A 62 -2.58 -10.43 3.44
CA LEU A 62 -2.76 -10.19 4.87
C LEU A 62 -2.94 -8.72 5.23
N TRP A 63 -2.34 -7.81 4.45
CA TRP A 63 -2.28 -6.39 4.80
C TRP A 63 -2.63 -5.50 3.59
N PRO A 64 -3.89 -5.54 3.11
CA PRO A 64 -4.30 -4.73 1.96
C PRO A 64 -4.21 -3.21 2.23
N PHE A 65 -4.18 -2.82 3.50
CA PHE A 65 -3.97 -1.45 3.98
C PHE A 65 -2.49 -1.10 4.20
N LEU A 66 -1.55 -1.90 3.69
CA LEU A 66 -0.12 -1.58 3.69
C LEU A 66 0.26 -0.98 2.33
N GLU A 67 0.75 0.25 2.33
CA GLU A 67 1.37 0.86 1.15
C GLU A 67 2.88 0.57 1.19
N ILE A 68 3.40 -0.09 0.16
CA ILE A 68 4.84 -0.33 0.02
C ILE A 68 5.35 0.59 -1.08
N MET A 69 6.19 1.54 -0.71
CA MET A 69 6.87 2.44 -1.64
C MET A 69 8.31 2.00 -1.81
N ILE A 70 8.70 1.75 -3.05
CA ILE A 70 10.05 1.30 -3.37
C ILE A 70 10.81 2.46 -3.98
N ILE A 71 11.99 2.72 -3.45
CA ILE A 71 12.89 3.75 -3.92
C ILE A 71 14.18 3.11 -4.42
N ASP A 72 14.51 3.34 -5.70
CA ASP A 72 15.79 2.97 -6.27
C ASP A 72 16.76 4.16 -6.22
N ASP A 73 17.82 4.05 -5.42
CA ASP A 73 18.86 5.07 -5.20
C ASP A 73 19.96 5.01 -6.29
N GLY A 74 19.54 5.09 -7.55
CA GLY A 74 20.44 5.15 -8.70
C GLY A 74 21.25 3.88 -8.92
N SER A 75 20.60 2.71 -8.86
CA SER A 75 21.25 1.44 -9.19
C SER A 75 21.81 1.44 -10.62
N THR A 76 22.98 0.83 -10.79
CA THR A 76 23.68 0.69 -12.09
C THR A 76 23.58 -0.71 -12.67
N ASP A 77 22.96 -1.64 -11.93
CA ASP A 77 22.75 -3.05 -12.30
C ASP A 77 21.36 -3.26 -12.94
N GLN A 78 20.86 -4.51 -13.01
CA GLN A 78 19.53 -4.77 -13.57
C GLN A 78 18.37 -4.52 -12.60
N THR A 79 18.63 -4.03 -11.38
CA THR A 79 17.59 -3.69 -10.37
C THR A 79 16.43 -2.87 -10.95
N PRO A 80 16.64 -1.74 -11.67
CA PRO A 80 15.53 -0.96 -12.23
C PRO A 80 14.70 -1.73 -13.26
N LYS A 81 15.34 -2.63 -14.02
CA LYS A 81 14.64 -3.48 -14.99
C LYS A 81 13.77 -4.50 -14.28
N ILE A 82 14.27 -5.15 -13.23
CA ILE A 82 13.49 -6.12 -12.44
C ILE A 82 12.33 -5.42 -11.74
N LEU A 83 12.55 -4.24 -11.14
CA LEU A 83 11.48 -3.42 -10.55
C LEU A 83 10.38 -3.08 -11.55
N SER A 84 10.76 -2.74 -12.79
CA SER A 84 9.78 -2.44 -13.84
C SER A 84 8.93 -3.66 -14.24
N LEU A 85 9.51 -4.86 -14.17
CA LEU A 85 8.79 -6.11 -14.44
C LEU A 85 7.84 -6.45 -13.29
N LEU A 86 8.30 -6.39 -12.04
CA LEU A 86 7.46 -6.64 -10.88
C LEU A 86 6.29 -5.66 -10.79
N ARG A 87 6.50 -4.39 -11.16
CA ARG A 87 5.44 -3.38 -11.18
C ARG A 87 4.31 -3.70 -12.17
N ARG A 88 4.62 -4.41 -13.27
CA ARG A 88 3.60 -4.86 -14.22
C ARG A 88 2.75 -6.01 -13.67
N GLU A 89 3.34 -6.84 -12.82
CA GLU A 89 2.65 -7.97 -12.19
C GLU A 89 1.85 -7.56 -10.96
N VAL A 90 2.35 -6.59 -10.19
CA VAL A 90 1.75 -6.14 -8.94
C VAL A 90 1.76 -4.61 -8.90
N ASP A 91 0.61 -4.01 -8.61
CA ASP A 91 0.51 -2.56 -8.49
C ASP A 91 1.15 -2.06 -7.19
N PHE A 92 2.31 -1.40 -7.32
CA PHE A 92 2.99 -0.67 -6.24
C PHE A 92 3.70 0.58 -6.77
N PRO A 93 3.78 1.66 -5.96
CA PRO A 93 4.51 2.86 -6.32
C PRO A 93 6.03 2.63 -6.29
N VAL A 94 6.69 2.93 -7.41
CA VAL A 94 8.14 2.91 -7.56
C VAL A 94 8.62 4.31 -7.90
N VAL A 95 9.58 4.81 -7.12
CA VAL A 95 10.27 6.08 -7.38
C VAL A 95 11.72 5.75 -7.74
N ASN A 96 12.09 6.03 -9.00
CA ASN A 96 13.46 5.86 -9.46
C ASN A 96 14.20 7.19 -9.35
N PHE A 97 15.28 7.22 -8.58
CA PHE A 97 16.23 8.34 -8.60
C PHE A 97 17.31 8.02 -9.63
N SER A 98 17.16 8.53 -10.85
CA SER A 98 18.29 8.54 -11.78
C SER A 98 19.35 9.51 -11.25
N SER A 99 20.59 9.03 -11.15
CA SER A 99 21.77 9.75 -10.68
C SER A 99 22.17 10.97 -11.53
N VAL A 100 21.31 11.39 -12.46
CA VAL A 100 21.64 12.39 -13.46
C VAL A 100 21.88 13.77 -12.86
N ASN A 101 21.41 14.11 -11.64
CA ASN A 101 21.73 15.43 -11.03
C ASN A 101 21.61 15.55 -9.49
N THR A 102 21.32 14.50 -8.72
CA THR A 102 21.11 14.64 -7.26
C THR A 102 22.38 14.32 -6.48
N THR A 103 22.88 15.29 -5.71
CA THR A 103 23.97 15.03 -4.76
C THR A 103 23.44 14.20 -3.59
N PRO A 104 24.29 13.43 -2.87
CA PRO A 104 23.84 12.58 -1.75
C PRO A 104 23.09 13.35 -0.64
N LYS A 105 23.33 14.67 -0.52
CA LYS A 105 22.59 15.56 0.40
C LYS A 105 21.15 15.81 -0.04
N ASP A 106 20.91 15.89 -1.34
CA ASP A 106 19.59 16.15 -1.92
C ASP A 106 18.69 14.92 -1.78
N SER A 107 19.25 13.72 -2.00
CA SER A 107 18.54 12.46 -1.78
C SER A 107 18.09 12.34 -0.31
N GLN A 108 18.97 12.64 0.66
CA GLN A 108 18.64 12.63 2.09
C GLN A 108 17.53 13.62 2.48
N ALA A 109 17.53 14.82 1.91
CA ALA A 109 16.46 15.79 2.11
C ALA A 109 15.13 15.29 1.54
N LEU A 110 15.15 14.65 0.36
CA LEU A 110 13.96 14.09 -0.28
C LEU A 110 13.41 12.86 0.46
N TYR A 111 14.27 11.97 0.96
CA TYR A 111 13.84 10.87 1.83
C TYR A 111 13.14 11.42 3.08
N LYS A 112 13.69 12.49 3.68
CA LYS A 112 13.09 13.14 4.84
C LYS A 112 11.72 13.74 4.49
N ILE A 113 11.58 14.41 3.35
CA ILE A 113 10.29 14.94 2.88
C ILE A 113 9.29 13.80 2.64
N LEU A 114 9.66 12.75 1.90
CA LEU A 114 8.80 11.59 1.64
C LEU A 114 8.33 10.90 2.94
N PHE A 115 9.22 10.75 3.92
CA PHE A 115 8.86 10.24 5.24
C PHE A 115 7.94 11.20 6.01
N PHE A 116 8.19 12.51 5.97
CA PHE A 116 7.37 13.50 6.68
C PHE A 116 5.96 13.65 6.10
N THR A 117 5.81 13.62 4.77
CA THR A 117 4.49 13.64 4.14
C THR A 117 3.70 12.36 4.44
N SER A 118 4.39 11.26 4.74
CA SER A 118 3.76 10.00 5.12
C SER A 118 3.30 9.94 6.59
N CYS A 119 3.80 10.81 7.47
CA CYS A 119 3.40 10.85 8.89
C CYS A 119 2.26 11.86 9.18
N ASN A 120 1.85 12.66 8.18
CA ASN A 120 0.92 13.77 8.36
C ASN A 120 -0.49 13.51 7.80
N VAL A 121 -0.85 12.24 7.61
CA VAL A 121 -2.18 11.78 7.17
C VAL A 121 -2.88 11.07 8.33
#